data_AF-F9NSL2-F1
#
_entry.id   AF-F9NSL2-F1
#
_cell.length_a   1.000
_cell.length_b   1.000
_cell.length_c   1.000
_cell.angle_alpha   90.00
_cell.angle_beta   90.00
_cell.angle_gamma   90.00
#
_symmetry.space_group_name_H-M   'P 1'
#
loop_
_entity.id
_entity.type
_entity.pdbx_description
1 polymer ?
#
loop_
_entity_poly.entity_id
_entity_poly.type
_entity_poly.pdbx_seq_one_letter_code
_entity_poly.pdbx_strand_id
1 'polypeptide(L)' 'MAPLLIANEATIIIIVLLALVLFGGSRIAGVGKGAGRAIREFKEETAGLDKGKDAKVEKDIKATEADVAKDETKPTE' A
#
# COMPACT_ATOMS: atom_id res chain seq x y z
N MET A 1 -24.17 -25.99 1.03
CA MET A 1 -25.03 -25.56 -0.10
C MET A 1 -25.57 -24.17 0.21
N ALA A 2 -25.02 -23.04 -0.23
CA ALA A 2 -23.81 -22.69 -0.98
C ALA A 2 -23.17 -21.47 -0.27
N PRO A 3 -21.89 -21.17 -0.52
CA PRO A 3 -21.60 -19.78 -0.88
C PRO A 3 -20.56 -19.69 -1.99
N LEU A 4 -20.94 -20.07 -3.22
CA LEU A 4 -20.19 -19.68 -4.42
C LEU A 4 -20.34 -18.19 -4.74
N LEU A 5 -21.25 -17.48 -4.05
CA LEU A 5 -21.44 -16.04 -4.21
C LEU A 5 -20.36 -15.19 -3.52
N ILE A 6 -19.71 -15.67 -2.45
CA ILE A 6 -18.75 -14.84 -1.68
C ILE A 6 -17.36 -14.81 -2.34
N ALA A 7 -17.00 -15.83 -3.11
CA ALA A 7 -15.68 -15.96 -3.72
C ALA A 7 -15.51 -15.22 -5.06
N ASN A 8 -16.46 -14.36 -5.44
CA ASN A 8 -16.34 -13.58 -6.67
C ASN A 8 -15.90 -12.14 -6.35
N GLU A 9 -15.01 -11.60 -7.19
CA GLU A 9 -14.43 -10.26 -7.05
C GLU A 9 -15.51 -9.15 -7.05
N ALA A 10 -16.61 -9.37 -7.77
CA ALA A 10 -17.72 -8.43 -7.88
C ALA A 10 -18.58 -8.35 -6.59
N THR A 11 -18.63 -9.40 -5.78
CA THR A 11 -19.40 -9.47 -4.54
C THR A 11 -18.80 -8.56 -3.48
N ILE A 12 -17.47 -8.43 -3.47
CA ILE A 12 -16.79 -7.46 -2.60
C ILE A 12 -17.30 -6.05 -2.89
N ILE A 13 -17.42 -5.68 -4.17
CA ILE A 13 -17.95 -4.38 -4.60
C ILE A 13 -19.41 -4.23 -4.15
N ILE A 14 -20.26 -5.24 -4.34
CA ILE A 14 -21.67 -5.21 -3.91
C ILE A 14 -21.79 -5.03 -2.39
N ILE A 15 -20.98 -5.74 -1.60
CA ILE A 15 -20.98 -5.61 -0.14
C ILE A 15 -20.52 -4.21 0.29
N VAL A 16 -19.48 -3.68 -0.34
CA VAL A 16 -19.00 -2.31 -0.06
C VAL A 16 -20.08 -1.28 -0.39
N LEU A 17 -20.79 -1.43 -1.51
CA LEU A 17 -21.93 -0.57 -1.87
C LEU A 17 -23.07 -0.68 -0.85
N LEU A 18 -23.41 -1.89 -0.41
CA LEU A 18 -24.45 -2.10 0.59
C LEU A 18 -24.07 -1.47 1.93
N ALA A 19 -22.82 -1.64 2.37
CA ALA A 19 -22.29 -0.99 3.54
C ALA A 19 -22.34 0.55 3.39
N LEU A 20 -21.99 1.08 2.22
CA LEU A 20 -22.05 2.52 1.95
C LEU A 20 -23.48 3.08 2.01
N VAL A 21 -24.49 2.30 1.62
CA VAL A 21 -25.91 2.68 1.74
C VAL A 21 -26.36 2.67 3.21
N LEU A 22 -25.98 1.64 3.98
CA LEU A 22 -26.37 1.50 5.40
C LEU A 22 -25.68 2.54 6.30
N PHE A 23 -24.37 2.72 6.11
CA PHE A 23 -23.56 3.62 6.93
C PHE A 23 -23.54 5.05 6.38
N GLY A 24 -23.73 5.23 5.08
CA GLY A 24 -23.58 6.51 4.39
C GLY A 24 -22.11 6.89 4.17
N GLY A 25 -21.83 7.60 3.07
CA GLY A 25 -20.48 8.08 2.77
C GLY A 25 -19.91 9.04 3.82
N SER A 26 -20.75 9.85 4.46
CA SER A 26 -20.32 10.83 5.47
C SER A 26 -19.77 10.19 6.75
N ARG A 27 -20.32 9.05 7.20
CA ARG A 27 -19.83 8.34 8.39
C ARG A 27 -18.47 7.70 8.14
N ILE A 28 -18.33 6.99 7.01
CA ILE A 28 -17.06 6.38 6.57
C ILE A 28 -15.98 7.47 6.41
N ALA A 29 -16.31 8.60 5.77
CA ALA A 29 -15.38 9.71 5.59
C ALA A 29 -14.95 10.36 6.93
N GLY A 30 -15.87 10.46 7.89
CA GLY A 30 -15.56 10.97 9.24
C GLY A 30 -14.55 10.08 9.97
N VAL A 31 -14.80 8.77 9.99
CA VAL A 31 -13.91 7.79 10.63
C VAL A 31 -12.55 7.75 9.92
N GLY A 32 -12.54 7.72 8.59
CA GLY A 32 -11.30 7.72 7.80
C GLY A 32 -10.44 8.98 8.02
N LYS A 33 -11.05 10.16 8.14
CA LYS A 33 -10.32 11.41 8.47
C LYS A 33 -9.67 11.35 9.85
N GLY A 34 -10.37 10.81 10.86
CA GLY A 34 -9.83 10.66 12.21
C GLY A 34 -8.69 9.64 12.26
N ALA A 35 -8.92 8.45 11.72
CA ALA A 35 -7.91 7.39 11.65
C ALA A 35 -6.67 7.83 10.86
N GLY A 36 -6.85 8.51 9.73
CA GLY A 36 -5.74 9.00 8.92
C GLY A 36 -4.88 10.05 9.63
N ARG A 37 -5.48 10.94 10.41
CA ARG A 37 -4.74 11.89 11.26
C ARG A 37 -3.95 11.16 12.34
N ALA A 38 -4.57 10.24 13.05
CA ALA A 38 -3.91 9.46 14.09
C ALA A 38 -2.71 8.65 13.54
N ILE A 39 -2.86 8.01 12.38
CA ILE A 39 -1.77 7.27 11.72
C ILE A 39 -0.64 8.22 11.31
N ARG A 40 -0.97 9.42 10.82
CA ARG A 40 0.03 10.43 10.42
C ARG A 40 0.81 10.94 11.61
N GLU A 41 0.12 11.35 12.67
CA GLU A 41 0.73 11.80 13.92
C GLU A 41 1.61 10.70 14.52
N PHE A 42 1.10 9.47 14.57
CA PHE A 42 1.88 8.30 15.00
C PHE A 42 3.16 8.13 14.19
N LYS A 43 3.08 8.19 12.85
CA LYS A 43 4.26 8.07 11.98
C LYS A 43 5.27 9.20 12.20
N GLU A 44 4.80 10.42 12.40
CA GLU A 44 5.66 11.59 12.64
C GLU A 44 6.40 11.46 13.99
N GLU A 45 5.70 11.01 15.04
CA GLU A 45 6.30 10.77 16.36
C GLU A 45 7.23 9.55 16.37
N THR A 46 6.87 8.45 15.71
CA THR A 46 7.71 7.24 15.67
C THR A 46 8.88 7.36 14.69
N ALA A 47 8.83 8.28 13.71
CA ALA A 47 9.95 8.52 12.80
C ALA A 47 11.24 8.96 13.52
N GLY A 48 11.13 9.60 14.68
CA GLY A 48 12.29 9.91 15.53
C GLY A 48 12.98 8.67 16.10
N LEU A 49 12.23 7.57 16.26
CA LEU A 49 12.71 6.30 16.80
C LEU A 49 13.31 5.40 15.71
N ASP A 50 12.81 5.48 14.47
CA ASP A 50 13.30 4.68 13.33
C ASP A 50 14.59 5.20 12.67
N LYS A 51 14.94 6.49 12.87
CA LYS A 51 16.20 7.08 12.36
C LYS A 51 17.47 6.37 12.84
N GLY A 52 17.40 5.49 13.84
CA GLY A 52 18.50 4.61 14.24
C GLY A 52 18.77 3.43 13.28
N LYS A 53 17.89 3.16 12.31
CA LYS A 53 17.96 1.99 11.41
C LYS A 53 18.13 2.32 9.92
N ASP A 54 17.73 3.52 9.49
CA ASP A 54 17.70 3.87 8.05
C ASP A 54 19.05 4.27 7.44
N ALA A 55 20.06 4.61 8.25
CA ALA A 55 21.38 5.01 7.75
C ALA A 55 22.14 3.88 7.01
N LYS A 56 21.65 2.62 7.04
CA LYS A 56 22.27 1.49 6.36
C LYS A 56 21.61 1.11 5.03
N VAL A 57 20.34 1.45 4.80
CA VAL A 57 19.59 0.92 3.64
C VAL A 57 19.83 1.72 2.35
N GLU A 58 20.13 3.02 2.43
CA GLU A 58 20.40 3.85 1.24
C GLU A 58 21.72 3.52 0.52
N LYS A 59 22.71 2.90 1.20
CA LYS A 59 23.99 2.54 0.57
C LYS A 59 23.96 1.22 -0.18
N ASP A 60 23.05 0.32 0.16
CA ASP A 60 23.00 -1.02 -0.43
C ASP A 60 22.16 -1.08 -1.73
N ILE A 61 21.19 -0.16 -1.94
CA ILE A 61 20.34 -0.15 -3.16
C ILE A 61 21.06 0.46 -4.37
N LYS A 62 21.95 1.44 -4.16
CA LYS A 62 22.65 2.13 -5.25
C LYS A 62 23.75 1.31 -5.93
N ALA A 63 24.11 0.14 -5.37
CA ALA A 63 25.15 -0.73 -5.91
C ALA A 63 24.61 -1.85 -6.82
N THR A 64 23.31 -2.14 -6.80
CA THR A 64 22.74 -3.28 -7.56
C THR A 64 22.17 -2.89 -8.94
N GLU A 65 21.92 -1.61 -9.23
CA GLU A 65 21.38 -1.20 -10.53
C GLU A 65 22.45 -0.85 -11.59
N ALA A 66 23.74 -0.87 -11.24
CA ALA A 66 24.82 -0.50 -12.17
C ALA A 66 25.44 -1.66 -12.97
N ASP A 67 25.14 -2.93 -12.64
CA ASP A 67 25.80 -4.10 -13.25
C ASP A 67 24.91 -4.94 -14.19
N VAL A 68 23.61 -4.66 -14.30
CA VAL A 68 22.68 -5.47 -15.13
C VAL A 68 22.44 -4.89 -16.54
N ALA A 69 23.02 -3.73 -16.88
CA ALA A 69 22.74 -3.02 -18.15
C ALA A 69 23.89 -3.05 -19.18
N LYS A 70 24.70 -4.13 -19.25
CA LYS A 70 25.77 -4.24 -20.27
C LYS A 70 25.93 -5.59 -20.98
N ASP A 71 25.04 -6.56 -20.81
CA ASP A 71 25.08 -7.79 -21.61
C ASP A 71 23.78 -7.91 -22.42
N GLU A 72 23.96 -8.10 -23.74
CA GLU A 72 22.94 -8.35 -24.77
C GLU A 72 22.05 -7.13 -25.11
N THR A 73 22.29 -6.34 -26.15
CA THR A 73 22.31 -6.74 -27.56
C THR A 73 23.14 -5.77 -28.42
N LYS A 74 24.26 -6.25 -28.99
CA LYS A 74 24.91 -5.64 -30.16
C LYS A 74 24.80 -6.60 -31.34
N PRO A 75 24.46 -6.11 -32.56
CA PRO A 75 23.94 -6.92 -33.65
C PRO A 75 25.04 -7.57 -34.49
N THR A 76 24.79 -8.81 -34.87
CA THR A 76 25.48 -9.63 -35.90
C THR A 76 24.56 -10.85 -36.07
N GLU A 77 24.10 -11.32 -37.23
CA GLU A 77 24.43 -11.15 -38.65
C GLU A 77 23.15 -11.52 -39.44
#